data_AF-A0A967ZF83-F1
#
_entry.id   AF-A0A967ZF83-F1
#
_cell.length_a   1.000
_cell.length_b   1.000
_cell.length_c   1.000
_cell.angle_alpha   90.00
_cell.angle_beta   90.00
_cell.angle_gamma   90.00
#
_symmetry.space_group_name_H-M   'P 1'
#
loop_
_entity.id
_entity.type
_entity.pdbx_description
1 polymer ?
#
loop_
_entity_poly.entity_id
_entity_poly.type
_entity_poly.pdbx_seq_one_letter_code
_entity_poly.pdbx_strand_id
1 'polypeptide(L)'
;MTGSAMNSAIYEGRVRHRRFSPAAHAFAYRLFMVYLDLSELDAVFSTRWLWSTNRRALARFRRMDHFGDPNVPLDQAVRDLVA
;
A
#
# COMPACT_ATOMS: atom_id res chain seq x y z
N MET A 1 -16.50 8.87 21.93
CA MET A 1 -15.45 8.78 20.89
C MET A 1 -15.64 7.47 20.16
N THR A 2 -16.53 7.45 19.16
CA THR A 2 -16.66 6.33 18.22
C THR A 2 -15.42 6.35 17.34
N GLY A 3 -14.44 5.49 17.64
CA GLY A 3 -13.32 5.28 16.74
C GLY A 3 -13.88 4.75 15.43
N SER A 4 -13.79 5.55 14.36
CA SER A 4 -14.09 5.06 13.01
C SER A 4 -13.22 3.83 12.77
N ALA A 5 -13.81 2.76 12.24
CA ALA A 5 -13.02 1.65 11.73
C ALA A 5 -12.09 2.17 10.63
N MET A 6 -10.83 1.73 10.63
CA MET A 6 -9.88 2.07 9.56
C MET A 6 -10.27 1.34 8.28
N ASN A 7 -10.14 2.01 7.14
CA ASN A 7 -10.41 1.44 5.83
C ASN A 7 -9.19 0.69 5.25
N SER A 8 -8.00 0.96 5.79
CA SER A 8 -6.76 0.28 5.41
C SER A 8 -6.69 -1.16 5.92
N ALA A 9 -6.15 -2.08 5.10
CA ALA A 9 -6.08 -3.51 5.43
C ALA A 9 -4.88 -4.22 4.78
N ILE A 10 -4.49 -5.36 5.33
CA ILE A 10 -3.59 -6.31 4.68
C ILE A 10 -4.45 -7.45 4.14
N TYR A 11 -4.35 -7.67 2.82
CA TYR A 11 -4.95 -8.81 2.16
C TYR A 11 -3.92 -9.91 2.06
N GLU A 12 -4.27 -11.12 2.47
CA GLU A 12 -3.40 -12.28 2.36
C GLU A 12 -4.00 -13.31 1.39
N GLY A 13 -3.14 -14.03 0.68
CA GLY A 13 -3.59 -15.00 -0.30
C GLY A 13 -2.51 -15.92 -0.82
N ARG A 14 -2.87 -16.70 -1.83
CA ARG A 14 -1.95 -17.57 -2.57
C ARG A 14 -2.01 -17.21 -4.04
N VAL A 15 -0.84 -16.99 -4.63
CA VAL A 15 -0.70 -16.82 -6.06
C VAL A 15 -0.30 -18.15 -6.67
N ARG A 16 -0.94 -18.51 -7.77
CA ARG A 16 -0.57 -19.66 -8.58
C ARG A 16 -0.22 -19.19 -9.97
N HIS A 17 1.01 -19.42 -10.38
CA HIS A 17 1.46 -19.21 -11.74
C HIS A 17 1.50 -20.55 -12.47
N ARG A 18 0.96 -20.58 -13.69
CA ARG A 18 0.97 -21.76 -14.55
C ARG A 18 1.29 -21.35 -15.98
N ARG A 19 2.37 -21.91 -16.52
CA ARG A 19 2.75 -21.81 -17.93
C ARG A 19 2.46 -23.15 -18.59
N PHE A 20 1.78 -23.12 -19.74
CA PHE A 20 1.38 -24.32 -20.49
C PHE A 20 2.31 -24.66 -21.66
N SER A 21 3.03 -23.68 -22.21
CA SER A 21 3.92 -23.84 -23.37
C SER A 21 5.15 -22.91 -23.24
N PRO A 22 6.33 -23.31 -23.77
CA PRO A 22 6.64 -24.57 -24.46
C PRO A 22 6.75 -25.79 -23.54
N ALA A 23 6.99 -25.58 -22.23
CA ALA A 23 6.99 -26.62 -21.21
C ALA A 23 6.02 -26.28 -20.09
N ALA A 24 5.40 -27.31 -19.51
CA ALA A 24 4.47 -27.16 -18.40
C ALA A 24 5.24 -26.83 -17.11
N HIS A 25 5.02 -25.62 -16.59
CA HIS A 25 5.55 -25.20 -15.29
C HIS A 25 4.43 -24.65 -14.43
N ALA A 26 4.37 -25.06 -13.18
CA ALA A 26 3.43 -24.53 -12.21
C ALA A 26 4.12 -24.29 -10.88
N PHE A 27 3.85 -23.15 -10.27
CA PHE A 27 4.29 -22.85 -8.91
C PHE A 27 3.19 -22.09 -8.16
N ALA A 28 3.15 -22.28 -6.85
CA ALA A 28 2.21 -21.62 -5.97
C ALA A 28 2.92 -21.15 -4.71
N TYR A 29 2.65 -19.92 -4.29
CA TYR A 29 3.31 -19.29 -3.15
C TYR A 29 2.35 -18.38 -2.40
N ARG A 30 2.67 -18.11 -1.13
CA ARG A 30 1.93 -17.17 -0.29
C ARG A 30 2.31 -15.74 -0.67
N LEU A 31 1.32 -14.86 -0.65
CA LEU A 31 1.40 -13.44 -0.98
C LEU A 31 0.63 -12.67 0.11
N PHE A 32 1.06 -11.44 0.37
CA PHE A 32 0.19 -10.42 0.96
C PHE A 32 0.23 -9.15 0.12
N MET A 33 -0.84 -8.37 0.13
CA MET A 33 -0.95 -7.05 -0.49
C MET A 33 -1.44 -6.05 0.55
N VAL A 34 -0.91 -4.83 0.50
CA VAL A 34 -1.31 -3.77 1.41
C VAL A 34 -2.30 -2.87 0.68
N TYR A 35 -3.49 -2.72 1.25
CA TYR A 35 -4.49 -1.75 0.82
C TYR A 35 -4.48 -0.59 1.80
N LEU A 36 -4.20 0.61 1.30
CA LEU A 36 -4.06 1.81 2.11
C LEU A 36 -5.08 2.83 1.65
N ASP A 37 -5.89 3.31 2.58
CA ASP A 37 -6.60 4.56 2.40
C ASP A 37 -5.57 5.70 2.48
N LEU A 38 -5.53 6.53 1.44
CA LEU A 38 -4.51 7.57 1.30
C LEU A 38 -4.65 8.66 2.39
N SER A 39 -5.84 8.82 2.97
CA SER A 39 -6.09 9.75 4.07
C SER A 39 -5.63 9.23 5.44
N GLU A 40 -5.31 7.92 5.55
CA GLU A 40 -4.98 7.25 6.81
C GLU A 40 -3.47 6.95 6.97
N LEU A 41 -2.63 7.32 5.99
CA LEU A 41 -1.23 6.88 5.89
C LEU A 41 -0.41 7.11 7.17
N ASP A 42 -0.46 8.32 7.74
CA ASP A 42 0.32 8.62 8.95
C ASP A 42 -0.17 7.81 10.16
N ALA A 43 -1.48 7.61 10.30
CA ALA A 43 -2.07 6.80 11.36
C ALA A 43 -1.64 5.32 11.24
N VAL A 44 -1.78 4.72 10.06
CA VAL A 44 -1.35 3.33 9.78
C VAL A 44 0.13 3.13 10.12
N PHE A 45 0.99 4.05 9.69
CA PHE A 45 2.45 3.91 9.83
C PHE A 45 2.97 4.32 11.22
N SER A 46 2.19 5.04 12.03
CA SER A 46 2.60 5.48 13.38
C SER A 46 2.73 4.34 14.41
N THR A 47 2.06 3.21 14.18
CA THR A 47 1.96 2.12 15.16
C THR A 47 3.17 1.17 15.18
N ARG A 48 4.06 1.23 14.18
CA ARG A 48 5.19 0.27 14.05
C ARG A 48 6.53 0.97 13.84
N TRP A 49 7.53 0.58 14.65
CA TRP A 49 8.87 1.20 14.60
C TRP A 49 9.66 0.94 13.30
N LEU A 50 9.32 -0.07 12.50
CA LEU A 50 9.95 -0.33 11.20
C LEU A 50 9.23 0.31 10.01
N TRP A 51 8.16 1.05 10.29
CA TRP A 51 7.30 1.67 9.29
C TRP A 51 7.37 3.19 9.45
N SER A 52 7.42 3.93 8.34
CA SER A 52 7.30 5.39 8.39
C SER A 52 6.89 6.01 7.06
N THR A 53 6.25 7.17 7.13
CA THR A 53 6.05 8.11 6.02
C THR A 53 7.22 9.10 5.86
N ASN A 54 7.93 9.41 6.95
CA ASN A 54 8.90 10.52 6.99
C ASN A 54 10.35 10.08 7.22
N ARG A 55 10.61 9.21 8.21
CA ARG A 55 11.98 8.75 8.55
C ARG A 55 12.40 7.53 7.72
N ARG A 56 13.70 7.22 7.74
CA ARG A 56 14.22 5.97 7.18
C ARG A 56 13.68 4.79 7.98
N ALA A 57 13.11 3.81 7.28
CA ALA A 57 12.45 2.64 7.83
C ALA A 57 12.47 1.52 6.77
N LEU A 58 12.27 0.26 7.18
CA LEU A 58 12.26 -0.87 6.23
C LEU A 58 11.05 -0.80 5.29
N ALA A 59 9.88 -0.47 5.83
CA ALA A 59 8.69 -0.20 5.07
C ALA A 59 8.44 1.32 5.09
N ARG A 60 8.91 2.02 4.04
CA ARG A 60 8.77 3.47 3.95
C ARG A 60 7.84 3.87 2.82
N PHE A 61 6.78 4.58 3.15
CA PHE A 61 5.97 5.29 2.16
C PHE A 61 6.58 6.67 1.93
N ARG A 62 6.89 7.04 0.68
CA ARG A 62 7.47 8.36 0.37
C ARG A 62 6.51 9.12 -0.50
N ARG A 63 6.03 10.27 -0.01
CA ARG A 63 5.10 11.12 -0.75
C ARG A 63 5.65 11.53 -2.13
N MET A 64 6.95 11.76 -2.25
CA MET A 64 7.62 12.15 -3.51
C MET A 64 7.66 11.05 -4.59
N ASP A 65 7.43 9.79 -4.25
CA ASP A 65 7.46 8.68 -5.21
C ASP A 65 6.09 8.48 -5.90
N HIS A 66 5.10 9.32 -5.58
CA HIS A 66 3.70 9.20 -6.00
C HIS A 66 3.23 10.47 -6.72
N PHE A 67 2.06 10.39 -7.35
CA PHE A 67 1.49 11.43 -8.21
C PHE A 67 1.36 12.83 -7.56
N GLY A 68 1.53 13.90 -8.36
CA GLY A 68 1.28 15.28 -7.96
C GLY A 68 2.43 15.95 -7.17
N ASP A 69 2.19 17.18 -6.72
CA ASP A 69 3.15 17.94 -5.91
C ASP A 69 3.40 17.23 -4.56
N PRO A 70 4.66 16.90 -4.22
CA PRO A 70 5.00 16.26 -2.95
C PRO A 70 4.62 17.05 -1.69
N ASN A 71 4.36 18.36 -1.81
CA ASN A 71 3.92 19.21 -0.70
C ASN A 71 2.40 19.15 -0.46
N VAL A 72 1.64 18.54 -1.37
CA VAL A 72 0.19 18.35 -1.25
C VAL A 72 -0.07 16.90 -0.82
N PRO A 73 -0.95 16.63 0.17
CA PRO A 73 -1.35 15.26 0.53
C PRO A 73 -1.78 14.44 -0.69
N LEU A 74 -1.39 13.16 -0.74
CA LEU A 74 -1.59 12.35 -1.94
C LEU A 74 -3.07 12.10 -2.24
N ASP A 75 -3.89 11.91 -1.21
CA ASP A 75 -5.34 11.76 -1.35
C ASP A 75 -5.97 13.01 -2.00
N GLN A 76 -5.55 14.20 -1.57
CA GLN A 76 -5.99 15.47 -2.16
C GLN A 76 -5.55 15.58 -3.62
N ALA A 77 -4.26 15.35 -3.91
CA ALA A 77 -3.73 15.44 -5.27
C ALA A 77 -4.43 14.50 -6.26
N VAL A 78 -4.83 13.30 -5.81
CA VAL A 78 -5.57 12.33 -6.63
C VAL A 78 -7.03 12.76 -6.82
N ARG A 79 -7.69 13.27 -5.78
CA ARG A 79 -9.07 13.81 -5.90
C ARG A 79 -9.12 14.98 -6.88
N ASP A 80 -8.14 15.88 -6.82
CA ASP A 80 -8.03 17.04 -7.71
C ASP A 80 -7.80 16.63 -9.18
N LEU A 81 -7.11 15.51 -9.43
CA LEU A 81 -6.90 14.99 -10.78
C LEU A 81 -8.18 14.46 -11.43
N VAL A 82 -9.08 13.86 -10.64
CA VAL A 82 -10.24 13.10 -11.14
C VAL A 82 -11.53 13.92 -11.10
N ALA A 83 -11.55 15.05 -10.38
CA ALA A 83 -12.66 15.99 -10.35
C ALA A 83 -12.92 16.63 -11.73
#